data_AF-A0A956R3Z5-F1
#
_entry.id   AF-A0A956R3Z5-F1
#
_cell.length_a   1.000
_cell.length_b   1.000
_cell.length_c   1.000
_cell.angle_alpha   90.00
_cell.angle_beta   90.00
_cell.angle_gamma   90.00
#
_symmetry.space_group_name_H-M   'P 1'
#
loop_
_entity.id
_entity.type
_entity.pdbx_description
1 polymer ?
#
loop_
_entity_poly.entity_id
_entity_poly.type
_entity_poly.pdbx_seq_one_letter_code
_entity_poly.pdbx_strand_id
1 'polypeptide(L)'
;MATSYVRDGELPLLLLGPMVRKVTPRSAAVFVVLSKAATVELSIQAGTAPGGAAVARASVSTRPLGAKLHVALVEWREEADKLDRGVVYGYDLAISVSGGASFTSLAKLSPNLLGGDCPLGYRDGHLPSFVLPQGLDDLVLLYASCRKAHGGGPDMLPQVDEQIAGWVGRADEGKRRPQQLVLGGDQVYADDVQARLRQAAAELGLLLLGWPAGKDGGEVVLGNIAIDNAFVATPNLRTTVLVTAGFKTFFEEYTLNHLLFFCEWVGLYMLAWSPELWQPTGGARHPYALGDTGPSSDDKKAPYAHYGEVLDYAAGLPQVRRALANIATYMIFDDHEITDDWYLDGRVNIRQRGNALGHSILRNGLAAYAVFQDWGNRPEDYSPGGMGNKILDWIEQRGPIDNPTGLDVILDVGATQLPWPSRNTRKHWHYLIEGPEHEVLVLDTRTWRAFPGLPHEPAQL
;
A
#
# COMPACT_ATOMS: atom_id res chain seq x y z
N MET A 1 1.31 -35.30 6.42
CA MET A 1 2.41 -34.77 5.58
C MET A 1 2.04 -33.35 5.22
N ALA A 2 2.75 -32.37 5.77
CA ALA A 2 2.51 -30.96 5.50
C ALA A 2 2.95 -30.66 4.06
N THR A 3 1.99 -30.50 3.14
CA THR A 3 2.26 -29.91 1.84
C THR A 3 2.71 -28.47 2.08
N SER A 4 3.96 -28.14 1.74
CA SER A 4 4.45 -26.76 1.71
C SER A 4 3.62 -25.99 0.69
N TYR A 5 2.66 -25.18 1.15
CA TYR A 5 1.79 -24.38 0.28
C TYR A 5 2.57 -23.27 -0.44
N VAL A 6 3.68 -22.81 0.14
CA VAL A 6 4.56 -21.85 -0.51
C VAL A 6 5.52 -22.61 -1.42
N ARG A 7 5.24 -22.63 -2.72
CA ARG A 7 6.24 -23.05 -3.72
C ARG A 7 7.30 -21.97 -3.82
N ASP A 8 8.57 -22.35 -3.82
CA ASP A 8 9.63 -21.44 -4.21
C ASP A 8 9.44 -21.05 -5.69
N GLY A 9 8.98 -19.83 -5.93
CA GLY A 9 8.87 -19.22 -7.25
C GLY A 9 9.90 -18.09 -7.40
N GLU A 10 10.42 -17.92 -8.62
CA GLU A 10 11.18 -16.73 -8.97
C GLU A 10 10.23 -15.54 -9.08
N LEU A 11 10.37 -14.58 -8.15
CA LEU A 11 9.67 -13.31 -8.20
C LEU A 11 10.42 -12.33 -9.12
N PRO A 12 9.71 -11.43 -9.84
CA PRO A 12 10.37 -10.36 -10.57
C PRO A 12 11.18 -9.46 -9.62
N LEU A 13 12.19 -8.76 -10.15
CA LEU A 13 12.99 -7.84 -9.34
C LEU A 13 12.12 -6.69 -8.80
N LEU A 14 11.35 -6.04 -9.68
CA LEU A 14 10.39 -5.00 -9.33
C LEU A 14 9.04 -5.65 -9.03
N LEU A 15 8.60 -5.54 -7.77
CA LEU A 15 7.35 -6.12 -7.28
C LEU A 15 6.21 -5.10 -7.25
N LEU A 16 6.48 -3.83 -6.95
CA LEU A 16 5.46 -2.77 -6.91
C LEU A 16 6.11 -1.44 -7.29
N GLY A 17 5.34 -0.62 -8.00
CA GLY A 17 5.75 0.72 -8.43
C GLY A 17 6.38 0.73 -9.82
N PRO A 18 6.97 1.86 -10.25
CA PRO A 18 7.14 3.08 -9.48
C PRO A 18 5.82 3.80 -9.19
N MET A 19 5.71 4.40 -8.00
CA MET A 19 4.58 5.27 -7.61
C MET A 19 5.13 6.61 -7.16
N VAL A 20 4.70 7.71 -7.79
CA VAL A 20 5.06 9.06 -7.37
C VAL A 20 4.20 9.42 -6.15
N ARG A 21 4.84 9.72 -5.02
CA ARG A 21 4.15 9.94 -3.74
C ARG A 21 4.06 11.40 -3.33
N LYS A 22 5.12 12.18 -3.56
CA LYS A 22 5.19 13.58 -3.18
C LYS A 22 5.93 14.34 -4.24
N VAL A 23 5.37 15.47 -4.68
CA VAL A 23 6.02 16.41 -5.59
C VAL A 23 5.75 17.82 -5.11
N THR A 24 6.81 18.58 -4.93
CA THR A 24 6.82 20.02 -4.62
C THR A 24 7.95 20.67 -5.44
N PRO A 25 8.06 22.00 -5.50
CA PRO A 25 9.21 22.67 -6.14
C PRO A 25 10.58 22.25 -5.58
N ARG A 26 10.61 21.67 -4.37
CA ARG A 26 11.81 21.33 -3.60
C ARG A 26 12.01 19.84 -3.34
N SER A 27 11.04 19.00 -3.70
CA SER A 27 11.11 17.56 -3.41
C SER A 27 10.31 16.74 -4.41
N ALA A 28 10.82 15.55 -4.71
CA ALA A 28 10.09 14.52 -5.44
C ALA A 28 10.44 13.14 -4.85
N ALA A 29 9.41 12.37 -4.50
CA ALA A 29 9.55 11.06 -3.87
C ALA A 29 8.86 9.97 -4.70
N VAL A 30 9.59 8.88 -4.96
CA VAL A 30 9.10 7.73 -5.73
C VAL A 30 9.23 6.45 -4.91
N PHE A 31 8.12 5.74 -4.76
CA PHE A 31 8.01 4.50 -4.00
C PHE A 31 8.14 3.27 -4.91
N VAL A 32 8.93 2.29 -4.46
CA VAL A 32 9.09 0.98 -5.10
C VAL A 32 9.23 -0.14 -4.08
N VAL A 33 8.86 -1.35 -4.46
CA VAL A 33 9.12 -2.58 -3.71
C VAL A 33 9.86 -3.56 -4.61
N LEU A 34 10.93 -4.15 -4.09
CA LEU A 34 11.80 -5.09 -4.79
C LEU A 34 11.86 -6.44 -4.08
N SER A 35 12.16 -7.50 -4.84
CA SER A 35 12.34 -8.84 -4.29
C SER A 35 13.72 -9.10 -3.69
N LYS A 36 14.68 -8.18 -3.90
CA LYS A 36 16.07 -8.28 -3.44
C LYS A 36 16.56 -6.95 -2.90
N ALA A 37 17.49 -7.02 -1.95
CA ALA A 37 18.19 -5.85 -1.44
C ALA A 37 18.90 -5.11 -2.58
N ALA A 38 18.68 -3.80 -2.66
CA ALA A 38 19.27 -2.97 -3.70
C ALA A 38 19.46 -1.53 -3.24
N THR A 39 20.24 -0.79 -4.02
CA THR A 39 20.23 0.67 -4.02
C THR A 39 19.37 1.16 -5.19
N VAL A 40 18.49 2.12 -4.91
CA VAL A 40 17.60 2.76 -5.89
C VAL A 40 18.05 4.19 -6.09
N GLU A 41 18.38 4.55 -7.33
CA GLU A 41 18.78 5.89 -7.73
C GLU A 41 17.69 6.54 -8.57
N LEU A 42 17.21 7.69 -8.12
CA LEU A 42 16.28 8.55 -8.84
C LEU A 42 17.06 9.59 -9.65
N SER A 43 16.72 9.73 -10.93
CA SER A 43 17.16 10.84 -11.77
C SER A 43 15.96 11.54 -12.39
N ILE A 44 15.88 12.86 -12.25
CA ILE A 44 14.77 13.68 -12.74
C ILE A 44 15.30 14.63 -13.82
N GLN A 45 14.59 14.76 -14.93
CA GLN A 45 14.96 15.60 -16.07
C GLN A 45 13.74 16.35 -16.61
N ALA A 46 13.97 17.49 -17.25
CA ALA A 46 12.91 18.17 -18.00
C ALA A 46 12.56 17.35 -19.26
N GLY A 47 11.27 17.07 -19.47
CA GLY A 47 10.79 16.22 -20.55
C GLY A 47 10.95 14.72 -20.30
N THR A 48 10.28 13.93 -21.14
CA THR A 48 10.11 12.48 -20.94
C THR A 48 10.95 11.61 -21.87
N ALA A 49 11.60 12.20 -22.87
CA ALA A 49 12.53 11.47 -23.73
C ALA A 49 13.78 11.04 -22.92
N PRO A 50 14.19 9.77 -22.94
CA PRO A 50 15.32 9.29 -22.13
C PRO A 50 16.64 9.96 -22.53
N GLY A 51 17.60 10.00 -21.60
CA GLY A 51 18.96 10.50 -21.85
C GLY A 51 19.12 12.03 -21.75
N GLY A 52 18.11 12.75 -21.25
CA GLY A 52 18.22 14.16 -20.91
C GLY A 52 19.15 14.40 -19.71
N ALA A 53 19.57 15.66 -19.55
CA ALA A 53 20.40 16.06 -18.42
C ALA A 53 19.54 16.10 -17.14
N ALA A 54 19.94 15.33 -16.11
CA ALA A 54 19.17 15.33 -14.87
C ALA A 54 19.36 16.66 -14.10
N VAL A 55 18.24 17.26 -13.72
CA VAL A 55 18.16 18.47 -12.88
C VAL A 55 18.22 18.14 -11.39
N ALA A 56 17.85 16.90 -11.04
CA ALA A 56 17.85 16.41 -9.67
C ALA A 56 18.17 14.91 -9.62
N ARG A 57 18.81 14.49 -8.52
CA ARG A 57 19.16 13.09 -8.26
C ARG A 57 19.05 12.77 -6.79
N ALA A 58 18.70 11.53 -6.48
CA ALA A 58 18.75 10.98 -5.13
C ALA A 58 19.07 9.49 -5.17
N SER A 59 19.50 8.94 -4.05
CA SER A 59 19.78 7.51 -3.92
C SER A 59 19.44 7.04 -2.52
N VAL A 60 18.90 5.82 -2.40
CA VAL A 60 18.60 5.19 -1.11
C VAL A 60 18.75 3.68 -1.22
N SER A 61 19.22 3.04 -0.15
CA SER A 61 19.17 1.59 -0.03
C SER A 61 17.78 1.14 0.41
N THR A 62 17.30 0.03 -0.15
CA THR A 62 16.03 -0.58 0.26
C THR A 62 16.07 -0.99 1.73
N ARG A 63 14.97 -0.77 2.46
CA ARG A 63 14.72 -1.32 3.79
C ARG A 63 14.26 -2.78 3.69
N PRO A 64 14.93 -3.75 4.36
CA PRO A 64 14.55 -5.15 4.32
C PRO A 64 13.41 -5.43 5.31
N LEU A 65 12.16 -5.25 4.88
CA LEU A 65 10.99 -5.50 5.72
C LEU A 65 10.57 -6.99 5.73
N GLY A 66 11.24 -7.81 4.93
CA GLY A 66 11.01 -9.24 4.81
C GLY A 66 12.09 -9.93 3.98
N ALA A 67 12.08 -11.26 3.93
CA ALA A 67 13.07 -12.06 3.21
C ALA A 67 13.12 -11.76 1.70
N LYS A 68 11.98 -11.41 1.11
CA LYS A 68 11.84 -11.00 -0.31
C LYS A 68 11.04 -9.68 -0.42
N LEU A 69 11.01 -8.88 0.65
CA LEU A 69 10.29 -7.60 0.73
C LEU A 69 11.27 -6.47 1.03
N HIS A 70 11.80 -5.86 -0.03
CA HIS A 70 12.76 -4.77 0.05
C HIS A 70 12.11 -3.47 -0.43
N VAL A 71 11.81 -2.56 0.48
CA VAL A 71 11.00 -1.36 0.20
C VAL A 71 11.89 -0.12 0.14
N ALA A 72 11.66 0.76 -0.83
CA ALA A 72 12.34 2.04 -0.92
C ALA A 72 11.36 3.16 -1.28
N LEU A 73 11.50 4.27 -0.56
CA LEU A 73 11.02 5.58 -0.99
C LEU A 73 12.26 6.43 -1.29
N VAL A 74 12.58 6.60 -2.57
CA VAL A 74 13.69 7.46 -2.98
C VAL A 74 13.18 8.89 -3.10
N GLU A 75 13.69 9.78 -2.27
CA GLU A 75 13.34 11.20 -2.26
C GLU A 75 14.55 12.05 -2.61
N TRP A 76 14.40 12.89 -3.64
CA TRP A 76 15.24 14.06 -3.81
C TRP A 76 14.60 15.23 -3.06
N ARG A 77 15.40 16.00 -2.31
CA ARG A 77 14.97 17.17 -1.55
C ARG A 77 16.06 18.24 -1.54
N GLU A 78 15.66 19.51 -1.65
CA GLU A 78 16.52 20.69 -1.52
C GLU A 78 15.87 21.74 -0.61
N GLU A 79 16.67 22.70 -0.14
CA GLU A 79 16.18 23.83 0.66
C GLU A 79 15.45 24.88 -0.20
N ALA A 80 15.90 25.07 -1.45
CA ALA A 80 15.37 26.06 -2.39
C ALA A 80 14.67 25.39 -3.58
N ASP A 81 13.73 26.11 -4.18
CA ASP A 81 12.99 25.66 -5.36
C ASP A 81 13.95 25.35 -6.52
N LYS A 82 13.79 24.17 -7.13
CA LYS A 82 14.61 23.69 -8.25
C LYS A 82 13.77 23.11 -9.38
N LEU A 83 12.54 22.69 -9.08
CA LEU A 83 11.58 22.26 -10.10
C LEU A 83 10.65 23.43 -10.43
N ASP A 84 10.66 23.81 -11.70
CA ASP A 84 9.85 24.88 -12.25
C ASP A 84 8.39 24.45 -12.36
N ARG A 85 7.50 25.41 -12.12
CA ARG A 85 6.06 25.18 -12.21
C ARG A 85 5.64 24.97 -13.66
N GLY A 86 4.66 24.10 -13.88
CA GLY A 86 4.11 23.80 -15.21
C GLY A 86 5.04 23.05 -16.16
N VAL A 87 6.23 22.64 -15.70
CA VAL A 87 7.14 21.80 -16.48
C VAL A 87 6.81 20.34 -16.25
N VAL A 88 6.78 19.57 -17.34
CA VAL A 88 6.67 18.11 -17.28
C VAL A 88 8.07 17.54 -17.04
N TYR A 89 8.24 16.89 -15.89
CA TYR A 89 9.50 16.25 -15.51
C TYR A 89 9.40 14.74 -15.68
N GLY A 90 10.22 14.18 -16.56
CA GLY A 90 10.43 12.75 -16.65
C GLY A 90 11.40 12.27 -15.58
N TYR A 91 11.25 11.02 -15.13
CA TYR A 91 12.20 10.42 -14.20
C TYR A 91 12.53 8.97 -14.56
N ASP A 92 13.74 8.57 -14.18
CA ASP A 92 14.20 7.19 -14.28
C ASP A 92 14.64 6.69 -12.90
N LEU A 93 14.54 5.37 -12.71
CA LEU A 93 15.02 4.66 -11.53
C LEU A 93 16.07 3.64 -11.96
N ALA A 94 17.32 3.85 -11.53
CA ALA A 94 18.36 2.85 -11.66
C ALA A 94 18.45 2.00 -10.40
N ILE A 95 18.41 0.68 -10.58
CA ILE A 95 18.42 -0.29 -9.48
C ILE A 95 19.72 -1.10 -9.55
N SER A 96 20.44 -1.12 -8.43
CA SER A 96 21.69 -1.84 -8.24
C SER A 96 21.53 -2.86 -7.13
N VAL A 97 21.38 -4.14 -7.49
CA VAL A 97 21.19 -5.24 -6.52
C VAL A 97 22.49 -5.48 -5.75
N SER A 98 22.39 -5.54 -4.42
CA SER A 98 23.53 -5.76 -3.53
C SER A 98 24.29 -7.05 -3.88
N GLY A 99 25.60 -6.95 -4.12
CA GLY A 99 26.44 -8.09 -4.52
C GLY A 99 26.40 -8.46 -6.00
N GLY A 100 25.63 -7.74 -6.83
CA GLY A 100 25.64 -7.84 -8.29
C GLY A 100 26.26 -6.60 -8.95
N ALA A 101 26.76 -6.75 -10.18
CA ALA A 101 27.40 -5.66 -10.93
C ALA A 101 26.45 -4.87 -11.87
N SER A 102 25.18 -5.28 -12.00
CA SER A 102 24.30 -4.72 -13.04
C SER A 102 23.39 -3.62 -12.51
N PHE A 103 23.58 -2.41 -13.05
CA PHE A 103 22.60 -1.32 -13.01
C PHE A 103 21.48 -1.64 -13.99
N THR A 104 20.24 -1.59 -13.52
CA THR A 104 19.06 -1.76 -14.37
C THR A 104 18.16 -0.54 -14.23
N SER A 105 18.04 0.26 -15.29
CA SER A 105 17.09 1.38 -15.36
C SER A 105 15.66 0.89 -15.63
N LEU A 106 14.64 1.75 -15.52
CA LEU A 106 13.26 1.37 -15.87
C LEU A 106 13.18 0.78 -17.29
N ALA A 107 13.95 1.33 -18.23
CA ALA A 107 14.05 0.85 -19.60
C ALA A 107 14.56 -0.61 -19.73
N LYS A 108 15.32 -1.09 -18.75
CA LYS A 108 15.96 -2.42 -18.77
C LYS A 108 15.39 -3.37 -17.72
N LEU A 109 14.61 -2.88 -16.76
CA LEU A 109 14.08 -3.63 -15.61
C LEU A 109 13.04 -4.66 -16.03
N SER A 110 12.20 -4.29 -16.98
CA SER A 110 11.36 -5.22 -17.71
C SER A 110 11.08 -4.65 -19.10
N PRO A 111 11.11 -5.50 -20.15
CA PRO A 111 10.89 -5.05 -21.54
C PRO A 111 9.53 -4.36 -21.75
N ASN A 112 8.57 -4.55 -20.83
CA ASN A 112 7.22 -4.00 -20.93
C ASN A 112 6.98 -2.75 -20.05
N LEU A 113 8.00 -2.26 -19.32
CA LEU A 113 7.79 -1.06 -18.49
C LEU A 113 7.73 0.20 -19.33
N LEU A 114 8.67 0.37 -20.26
CA LEU A 114 8.68 1.53 -21.14
C LEU A 114 8.18 1.23 -22.55
N GLY A 115 7.72 0.00 -22.81
CA GLY A 115 7.19 -0.43 -24.10
C GLY A 115 6.03 -1.41 -23.97
N GLY A 116 5.51 -1.90 -25.10
CA GLY A 116 4.33 -2.76 -25.14
C GLY A 116 3.01 -1.98 -25.10
N ASP A 117 1.93 -2.61 -24.65
CA ASP A 117 0.57 -2.06 -24.75
C ASP A 117 0.26 -0.96 -23.73
N CYS A 118 1.01 -0.91 -22.60
CA CYS A 118 0.80 0.04 -21.52
C CYS A 118 2.13 0.64 -21.00
N PRO A 119 2.90 1.35 -21.85
CA PRO A 119 4.21 1.88 -21.46
C PRO A 119 4.04 3.00 -20.41
N LEU A 120 4.87 2.99 -19.37
CA LEU A 120 4.77 3.92 -18.24
C LEU A 120 4.87 5.39 -18.67
N GLY A 121 5.63 5.74 -19.71
CA GLY A 121 5.73 7.10 -20.22
C GLY A 121 4.64 7.51 -21.23
N TYR A 122 3.55 6.73 -21.36
CA TYR A 122 2.47 6.88 -22.35
C TYR A 122 2.88 6.80 -23.82
N ARG A 123 4.17 6.74 -24.10
CA ARG A 123 4.77 6.57 -25.42
C ARG A 123 5.90 5.57 -25.30
N ASP A 124 6.08 4.77 -26.34
CA ASP A 124 7.15 3.77 -26.39
C ASP A 124 8.52 4.43 -26.16
N GLY A 125 9.31 3.84 -25.28
CA GLY A 125 10.63 4.32 -24.88
C GLY A 125 10.66 5.60 -24.02
N HIS A 126 9.53 6.22 -23.69
CA HIS A 126 9.50 7.44 -22.87
C HIS A 126 9.43 7.10 -21.37
N LEU A 127 10.01 7.99 -20.55
CA LEU A 127 10.01 7.90 -19.11
C LEU A 127 8.65 8.29 -18.51
N PRO A 128 8.23 7.69 -17.38
CA PRO A 128 7.14 8.22 -16.57
C PRO A 128 7.45 9.63 -16.07
N SER A 129 6.42 10.40 -15.72
CA SER A 129 6.57 11.84 -15.50
C SER A 129 5.54 12.45 -14.57
N PHE A 130 5.92 13.49 -13.85
CA PHE A 130 4.99 14.30 -13.06
C PHE A 130 5.06 15.77 -13.50
N VAL A 131 4.11 16.58 -13.03
CA VAL A 131 4.01 18.00 -13.34
C VAL A 131 3.62 18.76 -12.08
N LEU A 132 4.16 19.97 -11.93
CA LEU A 132 3.81 20.90 -10.86
C LEU A 132 2.74 21.89 -11.37
N PRO A 133 1.74 22.26 -10.56
CA PRO A 133 0.78 23.28 -10.93
C PRO A 133 1.46 24.65 -11.09
N GLN A 134 1.03 25.46 -12.07
CA GLN A 134 1.57 26.81 -12.30
C GLN A 134 1.17 27.80 -11.21
N GLY A 135 -0.06 27.67 -10.73
CA GLY A 135 -0.67 28.44 -9.66
C GLY A 135 -2.04 27.84 -9.30
N LEU A 136 -2.78 28.50 -8.42
CA LEU A 136 -4.07 28.00 -7.93
C LEU A 136 -5.10 27.80 -9.07
N ASP A 137 -5.13 28.69 -10.07
CA ASP A 137 -6.09 28.64 -11.19
C ASP A 137 -5.86 27.44 -12.14
N ASP A 138 -4.65 26.87 -12.13
CA ASP A 138 -4.23 25.74 -12.96
C ASP A 138 -4.14 24.42 -12.15
N LEU A 139 -4.53 24.44 -10.88
CA LEU A 139 -4.53 23.26 -10.03
C LEU A 139 -5.66 22.30 -10.40
N VAL A 140 -5.28 21.10 -10.82
CA VAL A 140 -6.18 19.98 -11.12
C VAL A 140 -5.89 18.85 -10.13
N LEU A 141 -6.81 18.69 -9.17
CA LEU A 141 -6.83 17.62 -8.19
C LEU A 141 -7.81 16.54 -8.64
N LEU A 142 -7.38 15.28 -8.58
CA LEU A 142 -8.28 14.14 -8.66
C LEU A 142 -8.49 13.58 -7.26
N TYR A 143 -9.71 13.15 -6.98
CA TYR A 143 -10.08 12.52 -5.72
C TYR A 143 -10.75 11.18 -5.99
N ALA A 144 -10.38 10.15 -5.23
CA ALA A 144 -11.05 8.85 -5.24
C ALA A 144 -10.98 8.17 -3.87
N SER A 145 -11.89 7.24 -3.61
CA SER A 145 -11.92 6.38 -2.42
C SER A 145 -12.69 5.10 -2.75
N CYS A 146 -12.84 4.18 -1.79
CA CYS A 146 -13.74 3.02 -1.87
C CYS A 146 -13.46 2.08 -3.05
N ARG A 147 -12.21 1.62 -3.15
CA ARG A 147 -11.70 0.73 -4.22
C ARG A 147 -11.78 -0.74 -3.81
N LYS A 148 -12.99 -1.26 -3.62
CA LYS A 148 -13.20 -2.69 -3.32
C LYS A 148 -13.03 -3.53 -4.58
N ALA A 149 -12.11 -4.51 -4.55
CA ALA A 149 -11.82 -5.38 -5.70
C ALA A 149 -13.02 -6.24 -6.19
N HIS A 150 -14.08 -6.34 -5.38
CA HIS A 150 -15.31 -7.08 -5.66
C HIS A 150 -16.52 -6.26 -5.20
N GLY A 151 -16.53 -4.97 -5.57
CA GLY A 151 -17.58 -4.01 -5.21
C GLY A 151 -18.82 -4.02 -6.11
N GLY A 152 -18.98 -4.99 -7.01
CA GLY A 152 -20.12 -5.10 -7.93
C GLY A 152 -20.08 -4.18 -9.15
N GLY A 153 -19.00 -3.42 -9.35
CA GLY A 153 -18.78 -2.53 -10.48
C GLY A 153 -17.32 -2.53 -10.95
N PRO A 154 -17.01 -1.92 -12.11
CA PRO A 154 -15.64 -1.83 -12.59
C PRO A 154 -14.78 -1.00 -11.64
N ASP A 155 -13.50 -1.35 -11.52
CA ASP A 155 -12.52 -0.46 -10.89
C ASP A 155 -12.43 0.83 -11.69
N MET A 156 -12.63 1.96 -11.01
CA MET A 156 -12.64 3.29 -11.62
C MET A 156 -11.27 3.96 -11.56
N LEU A 157 -10.31 3.44 -10.78
CA LEU A 157 -8.97 4.03 -10.71
C LEU A 157 -8.22 4.08 -12.06
N PRO A 158 -8.39 3.12 -13.00
CA PRO A 158 -7.91 3.24 -14.38
C PRO A 158 -8.34 4.52 -15.09
N GLN A 159 -9.43 5.19 -14.70
CA GLN A 159 -9.83 6.47 -15.29
C GLN A 159 -8.80 7.58 -15.04
N VAL A 160 -8.02 7.51 -13.95
CA VAL A 160 -6.91 8.46 -13.72
C VAL A 160 -5.89 8.36 -14.86
N ASP A 161 -5.62 7.15 -15.34
CA ASP A 161 -4.72 6.91 -16.47
C ASP A 161 -5.24 7.58 -17.75
N GLU A 162 -6.54 7.43 -18.04
CA GLU A 162 -7.17 8.07 -19.20
C GLU A 162 -7.14 9.60 -19.11
N GLN A 163 -7.39 10.16 -17.92
CA GLN A 163 -7.30 11.60 -17.69
C GLN A 163 -5.88 12.11 -17.97
N ILE A 164 -4.85 11.42 -17.50
CA ILE A 164 -3.44 11.80 -17.75
C ILE A 164 -3.11 11.63 -19.24
N ALA A 165 -3.42 10.47 -19.83
CA ALA A 165 -3.16 10.16 -21.23
C ALA A 165 -3.76 11.21 -22.18
N GLY A 166 -4.95 11.71 -21.85
CA GLY A 166 -5.63 12.75 -22.61
C GLY A 166 -4.79 14.00 -22.82
N TRP A 167 -3.88 14.34 -21.90
CA TRP A 167 -3.05 15.55 -21.96
C TRP A 167 -1.66 15.33 -22.56
N VAL A 168 -1.15 14.10 -22.58
CA VAL A 168 0.23 13.81 -22.98
C VAL A 168 0.54 14.31 -24.40
N GLY A 169 1.51 15.23 -24.50
CA GLY A 169 1.96 15.82 -25.75
C GLY A 169 1.17 17.02 -26.25
N ARG A 170 0.18 17.50 -25.50
CA ARG A 170 -0.50 18.75 -25.84
C ARG A 170 0.37 19.95 -25.46
N ALA A 171 0.19 21.07 -26.17
CA ALA A 171 0.93 22.30 -25.91
C ALA A 171 0.66 22.87 -24.50
N ASP A 172 -0.51 22.57 -23.92
CA ASP A 172 -0.96 23.00 -22.61
C ASP A 172 -0.93 21.89 -21.55
N GLU A 173 -0.24 20.77 -21.82
CA GLU A 173 -0.11 19.63 -20.89
C GLU A 173 0.32 20.10 -19.49
N GLY A 174 1.36 20.94 -19.43
CA GLY A 174 1.90 21.47 -18.18
C GLY A 174 0.92 22.27 -17.32
N LYS A 175 -0.19 22.76 -17.90
CA LYS A 175 -1.21 23.55 -17.20
C LYS A 175 -2.38 22.72 -16.72
N ARG A 176 -2.78 21.71 -17.50
CA ARG A 176 -4.09 21.05 -17.35
C ARG A 176 -3.99 19.55 -17.04
N ARG A 177 -2.82 18.93 -17.22
CA ARG A 177 -2.59 17.55 -16.81
C ARG A 177 -2.77 17.45 -15.29
N PRO A 178 -3.61 16.52 -14.78
CA PRO A 178 -3.78 16.32 -13.34
C PRO A 178 -2.44 16.25 -12.60
N GLN A 179 -2.26 17.08 -11.57
CA GLN A 179 -0.98 17.19 -10.87
C GLN A 179 -0.97 16.40 -9.55
N GLN A 180 -2.13 16.27 -8.91
CA GLN A 180 -2.25 15.55 -7.63
C GLN A 180 -3.45 14.61 -7.66
N LEU A 181 -3.25 13.41 -7.11
CA LEU A 181 -4.28 12.43 -6.81
C LEU A 181 -4.37 12.30 -5.29
N VAL A 182 -5.55 12.56 -4.72
CA VAL A 182 -5.84 12.34 -3.31
C VAL A 182 -6.75 11.12 -3.19
N LEU A 183 -6.25 10.08 -2.54
CA LEU A 183 -7.01 8.87 -2.24
C LEU A 183 -7.50 8.95 -0.78
N GLY A 184 -8.80 9.13 -0.61
CA GLY A 184 -9.43 9.46 0.67
C GLY A 184 -9.77 8.27 1.57
N GLY A 185 -9.20 7.10 1.31
CA GLY A 185 -9.47 5.87 2.06
C GLY A 185 -10.11 4.77 1.24
N ASP A 186 -10.13 3.59 1.83
CA ASP A 186 -10.57 2.30 1.30
C ASP A 186 -9.88 1.93 0.00
N GLN A 187 -8.56 2.07 -0.05
CA GLN A 187 -7.68 1.57 -1.10
C GLN A 187 -7.59 0.04 -1.07
N VAL A 188 -7.74 -0.54 0.12
CA VAL A 188 -7.97 -1.97 0.33
C VAL A 188 -9.09 -2.16 1.34
N TYR A 189 -9.86 -3.25 1.18
CA TYR A 189 -10.88 -3.68 2.14
C TYR A 189 -10.31 -4.85 2.92
N ALA A 190 -9.89 -4.61 4.15
CA ALA A 190 -9.27 -5.60 5.01
C ALA A 190 -10.28 -6.42 5.81
N ASP A 191 -11.49 -5.93 6.01
CA ASP A 191 -12.55 -6.64 6.70
C ASP A 191 -13.34 -7.58 5.80
N ASP A 192 -13.57 -7.17 4.56
CA ASP A 192 -14.33 -7.93 3.56
C ASP A 192 -13.49 -8.17 2.30
N VAL A 193 -12.78 -9.30 2.30
CA VAL A 193 -11.92 -9.73 1.20
C VAL A 193 -12.54 -10.94 0.51
N GLN A 194 -12.57 -10.95 -0.81
CA GLN A 194 -12.99 -12.14 -1.55
C GLN A 194 -12.09 -13.34 -1.18
N ALA A 195 -12.68 -14.52 -0.94
CA ALA A 195 -11.98 -15.64 -0.31
C ALA A 195 -10.68 -16.09 -1.01
N ARG A 196 -10.65 -16.10 -2.35
CA ARG A 196 -9.45 -16.44 -3.15
C ARG A 196 -8.41 -15.33 -3.08
N LEU A 197 -8.85 -14.07 -3.21
CA LEU A 197 -7.96 -12.90 -3.05
C LEU A 197 -7.28 -12.91 -1.68
N ARG A 198 -8.04 -13.18 -0.61
CA ARG A 198 -7.51 -13.27 0.75
C ARG A 198 -6.48 -14.40 0.89
N GLN A 199 -6.78 -15.58 0.33
CA GLN A 199 -5.85 -16.71 0.35
C GLN A 199 -4.54 -16.34 -0.36
N ALA A 200 -4.63 -15.77 -1.56
CA ALA A 200 -3.46 -15.34 -2.31
C ALA A 200 -2.66 -14.25 -1.58
N ALA A 201 -3.34 -13.29 -0.96
CA ALA A 201 -2.71 -12.27 -0.12
C ALA A 201 -1.93 -12.90 1.05
N ALA A 202 -2.51 -13.87 1.74
CA ALA A 202 -1.83 -14.56 2.84
C ALA A 202 -0.58 -15.32 2.35
N GLU A 203 -0.71 -16.10 1.27
CA GLU A 203 0.38 -16.89 0.69
C GLU A 203 1.52 -16.00 0.14
N LEU A 204 1.18 -14.93 -0.58
CA LEU A 204 2.14 -13.94 -1.05
C LEU A 204 2.83 -13.23 0.12
N GLY A 205 2.07 -12.79 1.11
CA GLY A 205 2.60 -12.12 2.29
C GLY A 205 3.62 -12.98 3.04
N LEU A 206 3.31 -14.26 3.25
CA LEU A 206 4.22 -15.22 3.88
C LEU A 206 5.49 -15.42 3.05
N LEU A 207 5.36 -15.55 1.72
CA LEU A 207 6.50 -15.65 0.81
C LEU A 207 7.41 -14.43 0.88
N LEU A 208 6.82 -13.22 0.87
CA LEU A 208 7.56 -11.96 0.87
C LEU A 208 8.25 -11.69 2.19
N LEU A 209 7.57 -11.94 3.31
CA LEU A 209 8.13 -11.70 4.63
C LEU A 209 9.16 -12.75 5.02
N GLY A 210 9.00 -13.99 4.54
CA GLY A 210 9.80 -15.13 5.01
C GLY A 210 9.66 -15.36 6.53
N TRP A 211 8.63 -14.76 7.13
CA TRP A 211 8.25 -15.00 8.50
C TRP A 211 7.71 -16.41 8.58
N PRO A 212 8.13 -17.18 9.57
CA PRO A 212 7.92 -18.59 9.48
C PRO A 212 6.46 -18.91 9.82
N ALA A 213 5.93 -19.96 9.21
CA ALA A 213 5.33 -20.99 10.04
C ALA A 213 6.47 -21.51 10.94
N GLY A 214 6.62 -20.96 12.15
CA GLY A 214 7.68 -21.23 13.15
C GLY A 214 9.08 -21.61 12.63
N LYS A 215 10.11 -20.77 12.83
CA LYS A 215 11.49 -21.14 12.45
C LYS A 215 11.96 -22.42 13.15
N ASP A 216 11.25 -22.81 14.22
CA ASP A 216 11.42 -24.04 14.99
C ASP A 216 10.19 -24.97 14.97
N GLY A 217 9.24 -24.79 14.03
CA GLY A 217 7.97 -25.53 14.02
C GLY A 217 6.96 -25.10 15.10
N GLY A 218 7.20 -23.99 15.80
CA GLY A 218 6.26 -23.41 16.76
C GLY A 218 5.06 -22.71 16.10
N GLU A 219 3.89 -22.85 16.70
CA GLU A 219 2.65 -22.17 16.31
C GLU A 219 2.89 -20.64 16.30
N VAL A 220 2.55 -19.96 15.20
CA VAL A 220 2.47 -18.50 15.23
C VAL A 220 1.17 -18.18 15.98
N VAL A 221 1.23 -17.38 17.04
CA VAL A 221 0.06 -17.09 17.88
C VAL A 221 -0.38 -15.64 17.66
N LEU A 222 -1.61 -15.43 17.21
CA LEU A 222 -2.23 -14.09 17.12
C LEU A 222 -3.10 -13.86 18.36
N GLY A 223 -2.59 -13.04 19.29
CA GLY A 223 -3.15 -12.94 20.63
C GLY A 223 -3.04 -14.28 21.36
N ASN A 224 -4.13 -15.07 21.35
CA ASN A 224 -4.21 -16.42 21.93
C ASN A 224 -4.53 -17.51 20.89
N ILE A 225 -4.52 -17.20 19.59
CA ILE A 225 -4.96 -18.12 18.53
C ILE A 225 -3.74 -18.70 17.83
N ALA A 226 -3.57 -20.02 17.97
CA ALA A 226 -2.57 -20.78 17.23
C ALA A 226 -2.90 -20.79 15.74
N ILE A 227 -1.94 -20.39 14.93
CA ILE A 227 -2.01 -20.42 13.47
C ILE A 227 -1.42 -21.73 13.03
N ASP A 228 -2.26 -22.57 12.44
CA ASP A 228 -1.79 -23.61 11.55
C ASP A 228 -2.16 -23.26 10.09
N ASN A 229 -1.56 -24.00 9.17
CA ASN A 229 -1.81 -23.82 7.75
C ASN A 229 -3.28 -24.10 7.36
N ALA A 230 -4.01 -24.89 8.16
CA ALA A 230 -5.41 -25.18 7.91
C ALA A 230 -6.30 -23.96 8.22
N PHE A 231 -6.00 -23.21 9.29
CA PHE A 231 -6.70 -21.97 9.61
C PHE A 231 -6.52 -20.90 8.53
N VAL A 232 -5.28 -20.73 8.02
CA VAL A 232 -5.00 -19.76 6.94
C VAL A 232 -5.69 -20.16 5.63
N ALA A 233 -5.84 -21.45 5.34
CA ALA A 233 -6.45 -21.93 4.10
C ALA A 233 -7.99 -22.01 4.14
N THR A 234 -8.61 -22.04 5.32
CA THR A 234 -10.06 -22.26 5.45
C THR A 234 -10.81 -20.92 5.46
N PRO A 235 -11.63 -20.60 4.44
CA PRO A 235 -12.48 -19.41 4.47
C PRO A 235 -13.60 -19.57 5.53
N ASN A 236 -14.25 -18.47 5.90
CA ASN A 236 -15.37 -18.39 6.86
C ASN A 236 -15.04 -18.64 8.34
N LEU A 237 -13.84 -19.09 8.71
CA LEU A 237 -13.50 -19.27 10.13
C LEU A 237 -13.22 -17.94 10.86
N ARG A 238 -13.07 -16.85 10.11
CA ARG A 238 -12.62 -15.56 10.64
C ARG A 238 -13.69 -14.87 11.45
N THR A 239 -14.93 -14.88 10.95
CA THR A 239 -16.08 -14.35 11.71
C THR A 239 -16.21 -15.05 13.07
N THR A 240 -16.01 -16.38 13.13
CA THR A 240 -16.03 -17.14 14.39
C THR A 240 -14.95 -16.65 15.35
N VAL A 241 -13.73 -16.44 14.85
CA VAL A 241 -12.62 -15.91 15.63
C VAL A 241 -12.92 -14.51 16.17
N LEU A 242 -13.38 -13.61 15.30
CA LEU A 242 -13.68 -12.21 15.65
C LEU A 242 -14.80 -12.12 16.70
N VAL A 243 -15.85 -12.92 16.55
CA VAL A 243 -16.98 -12.96 17.50
C VAL A 243 -16.58 -13.60 18.82
N THR A 244 -15.86 -14.72 18.78
CA THR A 244 -15.44 -15.44 20.01
C THR A 244 -14.46 -14.62 20.84
N ALA A 245 -13.61 -13.82 20.20
CA ALA A 245 -12.69 -12.90 20.87
C ALA A 245 -13.37 -11.60 21.35
N GLY A 246 -14.65 -11.39 21.04
CA GLY A 246 -15.38 -10.16 21.38
C GLY A 246 -14.98 -8.93 20.56
N PHE A 247 -14.30 -9.12 19.42
CA PHE A 247 -13.96 -8.05 18.49
C PHE A 247 -15.19 -7.58 17.70
N LYS A 248 -15.98 -8.54 17.18
CA LYS A 248 -17.30 -8.32 16.58
C LYS A 248 -18.39 -8.92 17.47
N THR A 249 -19.62 -8.43 17.36
CA THR A 249 -20.75 -8.87 18.20
C THR A 249 -21.61 -9.93 17.54
N PHE A 250 -21.64 -9.96 16.20
CA PHE A 250 -22.48 -10.88 15.44
C PHE A 250 -21.72 -11.45 14.24
N PHE A 251 -22.24 -12.54 13.70
CA PHE A 251 -21.80 -13.11 12.44
C PHE A 251 -22.32 -12.24 11.30
N GLU A 252 -21.42 -11.61 10.58
CA GLU A 252 -21.73 -10.75 9.44
C GLU A 252 -21.02 -11.28 8.19
N GLU A 253 -21.70 -11.26 7.05
CA GLU A 253 -21.17 -11.82 5.79
C GLU A 253 -19.85 -11.15 5.39
N TYR A 254 -19.74 -9.85 5.59
CA TYR A 254 -18.53 -9.10 5.28
C TYR A 254 -17.34 -9.49 6.18
N THR A 255 -17.54 -10.16 7.33
CA THR A 255 -16.44 -10.58 8.23
C THR A 255 -15.92 -11.99 7.95
N LEU A 256 -16.49 -12.69 6.96
CA LEU A 256 -16.15 -14.09 6.66
C LEU A 256 -14.67 -14.28 6.32
N ASN A 257 -14.04 -13.26 5.72
CA ASN A 257 -12.68 -13.29 5.21
C ASN A 257 -11.79 -12.12 5.68
N HIS A 258 -12.17 -11.47 6.79
CA HIS A 258 -11.44 -10.36 7.40
C HIS A 258 -9.96 -10.67 7.66
N LEU A 259 -9.02 -9.81 7.27
CA LEU A 259 -7.60 -9.95 7.54
C LEU A 259 -7.28 -10.01 9.03
N LEU A 260 -6.36 -10.88 9.42
CA LEU A 260 -5.99 -11.10 10.82
C LEU A 260 -4.49 -10.87 11.04
N PHE A 261 -3.68 -11.28 10.07
CA PHE A 261 -2.21 -11.25 10.20
C PHE A 261 -1.60 -10.16 9.34
N PHE A 262 -0.51 -9.56 9.82
CA PHE A 262 0.24 -8.55 9.08
C PHE A 262 0.63 -8.99 7.66
N CYS A 263 0.99 -10.27 7.48
CA CYS A 263 1.33 -10.80 6.15
C CYS A 263 0.19 -10.65 5.14
N GLU A 264 -1.06 -10.71 5.59
CA GLU A 264 -2.21 -10.61 4.69
C GLU A 264 -2.43 -9.17 4.24
N TRP A 265 -2.21 -8.18 5.11
CA TRP A 265 -2.21 -6.79 4.69
C TRP A 265 -1.07 -6.53 3.69
N VAL A 266 0.12 -7.04 3.96
CA VAL A 266 1.25 -6.95 3.02
C VAL A 266 0.86 -7.54 1.66
N GLY A 267 0.34 -8.77 1.63
CA GLY A 267 -0.07 -9.40 0.38
C GLY A 267 -1.21 -8.67 -0.33
N LEU A 268 -2.21 -8.18 0.42
CA LEU A 268 -3.35 -7.47 -0.15
C LEU A 268 -2.92 -6.14 -0.78
N TYR A 269 -2.07 -5.35 -0.10
CA TYR A 269 -1.49 -4.14 -0.67
C TYR A 269 -0.66 -4.44 -1.92
N MET A 270 0.16 -5.49 -1.88
CA MET A 270 0.96 -5.88 -3.04
C MET A 270 0.07 -6.27 -4.24
N LEU A 271 -0.97 -7.07 -4.02
CA LEU A 271 -1.93 -7.44 -5.06
C LEU A 271 -2.79 -6.26 -5.53
N ALA A 272 -3.04 -5.26 -4.68
CA ALA A 272 -3.81 -4.07 -5.05
C ALA A 272 -3.08 -3.10 -5.97
N TRP A 273 -1.74 -3.15 -6.00
CA TRP A 273 -0.89 -2.17 -6.68
C TRP A 273 0.10 -2.75 -7.68
N SER A 274 0.23 -4.07 -7.77
CA SER A 274 1.21 -4.74 -8.62
C SER A 274 0.57 -5.56 -9.73
N PRO A 275 0.67 -5.16 -11.01
CA PRO A 275 0.27 -6.03 -12.11
C PRO A 275 1.19 -7.27 -12.25
N GLU A 276 2.47 -7.16 -11.90
CA GLU A 276 3.45 -8.26 -11.97
C GLU A 276 3.04 -9.50 -11.17
N LEU A 277 2.40 -9.29 -10.02
CA LEU A 277 2.07 -10.38 -9.11
C LEU A 277 0.83 -11.17 -9.53
N TRP A 278 0.11 -10.71 -10.56
CA TRP A 278 -1.03 -11.43 -11.15
C TRP A 278 -0.66 -12.21 -12.41
N GLN A 279 0.49 -11.91 -13.02
CA GLN A 279 0.94 -12.52 -14.28
C GLN A 279 2.01 -13.57 -14.00
N PRO A 280 1.88 -14.84 -14.44
CA PRO A 280 2.88 -15.88 -14.18
C PRO A 280 4.28 -15.50 -14.69
N THR A 281 5.32 -15.62 -13.85
CA THR A 281 6.71 -15.40 -14.29
C THR A 281 7.24 -16.66 -15.00
N GLY A 282 7.71 -16.53 -16.24
CA GLY A 282 8.45 -17.61 -16.92
C GLY A 282 7.66 -18.91 -17.17
N GLY A 283 6.33 -18.86 -17.18
CA GLY A 283 5.46 -20.03 -17.37
C GLY A 283 5.35 -20.95 -16.15
N ALA A 284 6.02 -20.63 -15.04
CA ALA A 284 5.82 -21.31 -13.77
C ALA A 284 4.58 -20.71 -13.06
N ARG A 285 3.75 -21.58 -12.47
CA ARG A 285 2.59 -21.15 -11.67
C ARG A 285 3.06 -20.31 -10.50
N HIS A 286 2.38 -19.19 -10.23
CA HIS A 286 2.56 -18.49 -8.95
C HIS A 286 2.27 -19.46 -7.80
N PRO A 287 3.02 -19.39 -6.69
CA PRO A 287 2.71 -20.16 -5.49
C PRO A 287 1.31 -19.84 -4.95
N TYR A 288 0.83 -18.61 -5.21
CA TYR A 288 -0.51 -18.09 -4.96
C TYR A 288 -1.23 -17.91 -6.31
N ALA A 289 -1.98 -18.91 -6.77
CA ALA A 289 -2.58 -18.86 -8.10
C ALA A 289 -3.93 -18.12 -8.09
N LEU A 290 -3.96 -16.90 -8.63
CA LEU A 290 -5.17 -16.24 -9.13
C LEU A 290 -5.05 -16.08 -10.65
N GLY A 291 -6.17 -16.12 -11.38
CA GLY A 291 -6.21 -15.93 -12.84
C GLY A 291 -5.88 -17.14 -13.72
N ASP A 292 -5.21 -18.19 -13.19
CA ASP A 292 -4.89 -19.41 -13.96
C ASP A 292 -6.12 -20.27 -14.32
N THR A 293 -7.17 -20.18 -13.50
CA THR A 293 -8.44 -20.86 -13.74
C THR A 293 -9.55 -19.81 -13.71
N GLY A 294 -10.36 -19.76 -14.77
CA GLY A 294 -11.58 -18.95 -14.80
C GLY A 294 -12.55 -19.35 -13.69
N PRO A 295 -13.59 -18.54 -13.44
CA PRO A 295 -14.58 -18.81 -12.40
C PRO A 295 -15.19 -20.21 -12.55
N SER A 296 -15.22 -20.95 -11.46
CA SER A 296 -15.84 -22.27 -11.32
C SER A 296 -17.28 -22.16 -10.81
N SER A 297 -18.00 -23.29 -10.76
CA SER A 297 -19.35 -23.32 -10.16
C SER A 297 -19.37 -22.93 -8.68
N ASP A 298 -18.28 -23.19 -7.96
CA ASP A 298 -18.16 -22.89 -6.53
C ASP A 298 -18.03 -21.37 -6.29
N ASP A 299 -17.55 -20.63 -7.30
CA ASP A 299 -17.40 -19.16 -7.27
C ASP A 299 -18.72 -18.41 -7.49
N LYS A 300 -19.85 -19.13 -7.53
CA LYS A 300 -21.21 -18.55 -7.57
C LYS A 300 -21.87 -18.48 -6.19
N LYS A 301 -21.23 -19.01 -5.15
CA LYS A 301 -21.78 -19.06 -3.79
C LYS A 301 -20.77 -18.50 -2.80
N ALA A 302 -21.29 -17.91 -1.71
CA ALA A 302 -20.45 -17.54 -0.58
C ALA A 302 -19.66 -18.77 -0.10
N PRO A 303 -18.36 -18.62 0.23
CA PRO A 303 -17.60 -17.36 0.31
C PRO A 303 -16.77 -17.02 -0.93
N TYR A 304 -16.91 -17.78 -2.03
CA TYR A 304 -16.11 -17.63 -3.23
C TYR A 304 -16.78 -16.79 -4.33
N ALA A 305 -17.98 -16.27 -4.05
CA ALA A 305 -18.68 -15.32 -4.89
C ALA A 305 -17.77 -14.15 -5.33
N HIS A 306 -18.14 -13.52 -6.46
CA HIS A 306 -17.47 -12.32 -6.99
C HIS A 306 -16.00 -12.50 -7.43
N TYR A 307 -15.52 -13.74 -7.61
CA TYR A 307 -14.16 -13.96 -8.10
C TYR A 307 -13.91 -13.38 -9.50
N GLY A 308 -14.93 -13.36 -10.36
CA GLY A 308 -14.83 -12.71 -11.67
C GLY A 308 -14.51 -11.22 -11.56
N GLU A 309 -15.14 -10.51 -10.62
CA GLU A 309 -14.89 -9.08 -10.38
C GLU A 309 -13.44 -8.82 -9.93
N VAL A 310 -12.88 -9.72 -9.12
CA VAL A 310 -11.47 -9.66 -8.71
C VAL A 310 -10.53 -9.80 -9.92
N LEU A 311 -10.87 -10.65 -10.89
CA LEU A 311 -10.09 -10.78 -12.13
C LEU A 311 -10.21 -9.55 -13.03
N ASP A 312 -11.40 -8.97 -13.12
CA ASP A 312 -11.63 -7.71 -13.86
C ASP A 312 -10.86 -6.54 -13.21
N TYR A 313 -10.87 -6.47 -11.88
CA TYR A 313 -10.06 -5.54 -11.09
C TYR A 313 -8.56 -5.70 -11.41
N ALA A 314 -8.05 -6.94 -11.41
CA ALA A 314 -6.65 -7.23 -11.69
C ALA A 314 -6.25 -6.84 -13.13
N ALA A 315 -7.17 -6.97 -14.10
CA ALA A 315 -6.93 -6.61 -15.49
C ALA A 315 -6.70 -5.09 -15.71
N GLY A 316 -7.19 -4.23 -14.81
CA GLY A 316 -6.97 -2.78 -14.85
C GLY A 316 -5.67 -2.30 -14.17
N LEU A 317 -4.93 -3.18 -13.48
CA LEU A 317 -3.73 -2.81 -12.73
C LEU A 317 -2.59 -2.21 -13.59
N PRO A 318 -2.36 -2.61 -14.86
CA PRO A 318 -1.36 -1.95 -15.70
C PRO A 318 -1.62 -0.44 -15.86
N GLN A 319 -2.88 -0.04 -16.09
CA GLN A 319 -3.30 1.35 -16.21
C GLN A 319 -3.16 2.08 -14.87
N VAL A 320 -3.59 1.43 -13.78
CA VAL A 320 -3.41 2.00 -12.43
C VAL A 320 -1.93 2.28 -12.14
N ARG A 321 -1.05 1.32 -12.44
CA ARG A 321 0.39 1.52 -12.25
C ARG A 321 0.93 2.65 -13.12
N ARG A 322 0.53 2.73 -14.39
CA ARG A 322 0.93 3.82 -15.28
C ARG A 322 0.48 5.17 -14.75
N ALA A 323 -0.77 5.28 -14.29
CA ALA A 323 -1.29 6.49 -13.64
C ALA A 323 -0.45 6.88 -12.41
N LEU A 324 -0.24 5.95 -11.49
CA LEU A 324 0.49 6.17 -10.23
C LEU A 324 1.98 6.50 -10.46
N ALA A 325 2.56 6.05 -11.57
CA ALA A 325 3.89 6.47 -12.01
C ALA A 325 3.92 7.90 -12.58
N ASN A 326 2.76 8.51 -12.86
CA ASN A 326 2.69 9.81 -13.55
C ASN A 326 1.98 10.94 -12.78
N ILE A 327 1.59 10.71 -11.52
CA ILE A 327 0.91 11.73 -10.71
C ILE A 327 1.32 11.62 -9.24
N ALA A 328 1.52 12.77 -8.58
CA ALA A 328 1.77 12.79 -7.15
C ALA A 328 0.53 12.25 -6.41
N THR A 329 0.70 11.10 -5.78
CA THR A 329 -0.39 10.38 -5.12
C THR A 329 -0.26 10.49 -3.62
N TYR A 330 -1.28 11.05 -3.00
CA TYR A 330 -1.42 11.22 -1.56
C TYR A 330 -2.56 10.33 -1.07
N MET A 331 -2.42 9.75 0.12
CA MET A 331 -3.41 8.79 0.62
C MET A 331 -3.74 9.02 2.09
N ILE A 332 -4.94 8.66 2.54
CA ILE A 332 -5.29 8.54 3.97
C ILE A 332 -6.17 7.30 4.14
N PHE A 333 -6.06 6.56 5.25
CA PHE A 333 -6.96 5.42 5.50
C PHE A 333 -8.40 5.88 5.73
N ASP A 334 -9.36 4.97 5.52
CA ASP A 334 -10.69 5.07 6.12
C ASP A 334 -11.02 3.83 6.98
N ASP A 335 -12.27 3.39 7.04
CA ASP A 335 -12.66 2.28 7.89
C ASP A 335 -12.25 0.93 7.35
N HIS A 336 -12.50 0.64 6.09
CA HIS A 336 -12.25 -0.68 5.54
C HIS A 336 -10.76 -1.00 5.39
N GLU A 337 -9.84 -0.02 5.47
CA GLU A 337 -8.40 -0.28 5.55
C GLU A 337 -8.02 -1.20 6.72
N ILE A 338 -8.75 -1.09 7.83
CA ILE A 338 -8.50 -1.79 9.08
C ILE A 338 -9.67 -2.69 9.43
N THR A 339 -10.85 -2.11 9.60
CA THR A 339 -12.16 -2.75 9.80
C THR A 339 -13.27 -1.69 9.84
N ASP A 340 -14.43 -1.96 9.21
CA ASP A 340 -15.62 -1.07 9.02
C ASP A 340 -15.92 -0.15 10.22
N ASP A 341 -15.85 -0.71 11.44
CA ASP A 341 -16.30 0.01 12.63
C ASP A 341 -15.16 0.65 13.43
N TRP A 342 -13.91 0.61 12.97
CA TRP A 342 -12.81 1.01 13.85
C TRP A 342 -12.93 2.45 14.29
N TYR A 343 -12.85 2.62 15.61
CA TYR A 343 -13.09 3.90 16.29
C TYR A 343 -14.42 4.57 15.90
N LEU A 344 -15.47 3.81 15.60
CA LEU A 344 -16.81 4.36 15.30
C LEU A 344 -17.46 4.97 16.55
N ASP A 345 -17.53 4.21 17.64
CA ASP A 345 -18.09 4.64 18.92
C ASP A 345 -17.31 4.06 20.12
N GLY A 346 -17.69 4.48 21.33
CA GLY A 346 -17.04 4.02 22.56
C GLY A 346 -17.20 2.52 22.81
N ARG A 347 -18.31 1.90 22.39
CA ARG A 347 -18.51 0.45 22.52
C ARG A 347 -17.56 -0.32 21.60
N VAL A 348 -17.40 0.14 20.36
CA VAL A 348 -16.46 -0.46 19.41
C VAL A 348 -15.03 -0.28 19.90
N ASN A 349 -14.67 0.91 20.38
CA ASN A 349 -13.35 1.17 20.94
C ASN A 349 -13.04 0.23 22.13
N ILE A 350 -13.97 0.07 23.07
CA ILE A 350 -13.83 -0.87 24.20
C ILE A 350 -13.62 -2.31 23.71
N ARG A 351 -14.37 -2.75 22.69
CA ARG A 351 -14.21 -4.11 22.14
C ARG A 351 -12.86 -4.29 21.46
N GLN A 352 -12.51 -3.41 20.53
CA GLN A 352 -11.31 -3.55 19.70
C GLN A 352 -10.01 -3.28 20.49
N ARG A 353 -10.01 -2.35 21.44
CA ARG A 353 -8.84 -2.09 22.32
C ARG A 353 -8.88 -2.84 23.64
N GLY A 354 -9.96 -3.57 23.94
CA GLY A 354 -10.11 -4.30 25.20
C GLY A 354 -9.55 -5.72 25.19
N ASN A 355 -9.10 -6.22 24.04
CA ASN A 355 -8.60 -7.59 23.91
C ASN A 355 -7.36 -7.69 22.99
N ALA A 356 -6.58 -8.75 23.18
CA ALA A 356 -5.30 -8.96 22.47
C ALA A 356 -5.44 -9.20 20.96
N LEU A 357 -6.56 -9.79 20.51
CA LEU A 357 -6.82 -9.97 19.08
C LEU A 357 -7.04 -8.60 18.41
N GLY A 358 -7.83 -7.73 19.04
CA GLY A 358 -8.11 -6.41 18.51
C GLY A 358 -6.87 -5.51 18.46
N HIS A 359 -5.99 -5.57 19.47
CA HIS A 359 -4.66 -4.91 19.40
C HIS A 359 -3.87 -5.38 18.18
N SER A 360 -3.87 -6.70 17.94
CA SER A 360 -3.15 -7.28 16.80
C SER A 360 -3.70 -6.80 15.47
N ILE A 361 -5.03 -6.83 15.28
CA ILE A 361 -5.67 -6.37 14.04
C ILE A 361 -5.36 -4.90 13.77
N LEU A 362 -5.57 -4.03 14.77
CA LEU A 362 -5.33 -2.59 14.64
C LEU A 362 -3.85 -2.29 14.32
N ARG A 363 -2.93 -2.91 15.07
CA ARG A 363 -1.49 -2.76 14.85
C ARG A 363 -1.06 -3.25 13.47
N ASN A 364 -1.54 -4.41 13.05
CA ASN A 364 -1.15 -5.01 11.77
C ASN A 364 -1.59 -4.14 10.60
N GLY A 365 -2.86 -3.68 10.61
CA GLY A 365 -3.37 -2.78 9.59
C GLY A 365 -2.64 -1.44 9.57
N LEU A 366 -2.44 -0.80 10.73
CA LEU A 366 -1.72 0.49 10.83
C LEU A 366 -0.25 0.39 10.45
N ALA A 367 0.44 -0.70 10.81
CA ALA A 367 1.83 -0.93 10.41
C ALA A 367 1.94 -1.13 8.89
N ALA A 368 1.00 -1.84 8.27
CA ALA A 368 0.98 -2.00 6.82
C ALA A 368 0.65 -0.69 6.11
N TYR A 369 -0.33 0.07 6.62
CA TYR A 369 -0.63 1.41 6.14
C TYR A 369 0.59 2.34 6.22
N ALA A 370 1.38 2.25 7.30
CA ALA A 370 2.62 3.00 7.45
C ALA A 370 3.59 2.74 6.29
N VAL A 371 3.72 1.48 5.84
CA VAL A 371 4.64 1.08 4.76
C VAL A 371 4.11 1.50 3.38
N PHE A 372 2.85 1.19 3.08
CA PHE A 372 2.32 1.26 1.71
C PHE A 372 1.65 2.58 1.36
N GLN A 373 1.27 3.40 2.35
CA GLN A 373 0.54 4.64 2.13
C GLN A 373 1.26 5.83 2.77
N ASP A 374 1.40 5.84 4.11
CA ASP A 374 1.81 7.03 4.86
C ASP A 374 3.27 7.45 4.61
N TRP A 375 4.18 6.49 4.40
CA TRP A 375 5.59 6.78 4.12
C TRP A 375 5.75 7.78 2.98
N GLY A 376 4.96 7.65 1.93
CA GLY A 376 4.99 8.57 0.82
C GLY A 376 4.37 9.96 1.10
N ASN A 377 3.45 10.07 2.05
CA ASN A 377 2.85 11.36 2.42
C ASN A 377 3.83 12.21 3.25
N ARG A 378 4.54 11.55 4.19
CA ARG A 378 5.44 12.19 5.16
C ARG A 378 6.85 11.57 5.15
N PRO A 379 7.62 11.64 4.04
CA PRO A 379 8.95 11.04 3.96
C PRO A 379 9.87 11.44 5.13
N GLU A 380 9.75 12.69 5.60
CA GLU A 380 10.51 13.21 6.73
C GLU A 380 10.30 12.45 8.05
N ASP A 381 9.11 11.91 8.33
CA ASP A 381 8.83 11.15 9.56
C ASP A 381 9.41 9.72 9.52
N TYR A 382 9.87 9.29 8.35
CA TYR A 382 10.53 8.01 8.12
C TYR A 382 12.05 8.14 7.99
N SER A 383 12.58 9.35 8.23
CA SER A 383 14.00 9.56 8.47
C SER A 383 14.40 9.12 9.89
N PRO A 384 15.70 8.84 10.16
CA PRO A 384 16.15 8.37 11.46
C PRO A 384 15.64 9.21 12.64
N GLY A 385 14.99 8.56 13.60
CA GLY A 385 14.42 9.18 14.80
C GLY A 385 12.93 9.56 14.72
N GLY A 386 12.38 9.67 13.50
CA GLY A 386 10.94 9.90 13.27
C GLY A 386 10.07 8.72 13.70
N MET A 387 8.77 8.96 13.90
CA MET A 387 7.84 7.92 14.38
C MET A 387 7.59 6.86 13.32
N GLY A 388 7.44 7.26 12.05
CA GLY A 388 7.39 6.36 10.90
C GLY A 388 8.63 5.47 10.79
N ASN A 389 9.83 6.02 11.00
CA ASN A 389 11.06 5.21 10.96
C ASN A 389 11.07 4.16 12.08
N LYS A 390 10.61 4.51 13.28
CA LYS A 390 10.51 3.54 14.38
C LYS A 390 9.56 2.40 14.03
N ILE A 391 8.47 2.66 13.31
CA ILE A 391 7.58 1.59 12.81
C ILE A 391 8.37 0.68 11.87
N LEU A 392 9.10 1.22 10.88
CA LEU A 392 9.93 0.41 9.98
C LEU A 392 11.01 -0.39 10.72
N ASP A 393 11.67 0.22 11.70
CA ASP A 393 12.67 -0.45 12.55
C ASP A 393 12.04 -1.65 13.29
N TRP A 394 10.81 -1.51 13.80
CA TRP A 394 10.08 -2.61 14.44
C TRP A 394 9.79 -3.76 13.47
N ILE A 395 9.33 -3.46 12.25
CA ILE A 395 9.04 -4.45 11.21
C ILE A 395 10.32 -5.21 10.83
N GLU A 396 11.42 -4.47 10.63
CA GLU A 396 12.72 -5.00 10.23
C GLU A 396 13.35 -5.91 11.31
N GLN A 397 13.27 -5.51 12.59
CA GLN A 397 14.02 -6.15 13.67
C GLN A 397 13.38 -7.43 14.24
N ARG A 398 12.07 -7.67 14.10
CA ARG A 398 11.37 -8.63 15.00
C ARG A 398 10.54 -9.77 14.39
N GLY A 399 10.46 -9.97 13.08
CA GLY A 399 9.50 -10.97 12.58
C GLY A 399 8.06 -10.61 12.98
N PRO A 400 7.10 -11.55 13.07
CA PRO A 400 5.68 -11.24 13.29
C PRO A 400 5.44 -10.14 14.32
N ILE A 401 4.92 -9.01 13.82
CA ILE A 401 4.48 -7.85 14.60
C ILE A 401 3.33 -8.23 15.54
N ASP A 402 2.93 -9.49 15.64
CA ASP A 402 1.75 -9.93 16.37
C ASP A 402 1.86 -9.81 17.91
N ASN A 403 2.97 -9.31 18.48
CA ASN A 403 3.05 -9.00 19.94
C ASN A 403 4.12 -8.00 20.49
N PRO A 404 4.48 -6.86 19.86
CA PRO A 404 5.37 -5.87 20.48
C PRO A 404 4.61 -4.73 21.16
N THR A 405 4.56 -4.74 22.51
CA THR A 405 4.01 -3.65 23.34
C THR A 405 4.58 -2.26 23.02
N GLY A 406 5.80 -2.18 22.46
CA GLY A 406 6.42 -0.92 22.05
C GLY A 406 5.83 -0.33 20.76
N LEU A 407 5.39 -1.15 19.81
CA LEU A 407 4.71 -0.65 18.61
C LEU A 407 3.30 -0.18 18.93
N ASP A 408 2.62 -0.85 19.88
CA ASP A 408 1.28 -0.45 20.33
C ASP A 408 1.25 0.98 20.89
N VAL A 409 2.36 1.43 21.51
CA VAL A 409 2.51 2.81 22.00
C VAL A 409 2.66 3.79 20.85
N ILE A 410 3.48 3.46 19.84
CA ILE A 410 3.69 4.32 18.67
C ILE A 410 2.39 4.48 17.87
N LEU A 411 1.62 3.40 17.74
CA LEU A 411 0.36 3.38 16.99
C LEU A 411 -0.85 3.79 17.82
N ASP A 412 -0.69 3.97 19.13
CA ASP A 412 -1.76 4.26 20.10
C ASP A 412 -2.93 3.25 20.06
N VAL A 413 -2.60 1.96 19.99
CA VAL A 413 -3.57 0.85 19.96
C VAL A 413 -3.65 0.07 21.27
N GLY A 414 -2.81 0.43 22.27
CA GLY A 414 -2.72 -0.29 23.55
C GLY A 414 -4.00 -0.26 24.40
N ALA A 415 -4.01 -1.11 25.44
CA ALA A 415 -5.16 -1.44 26.30
C ALA A 415 -5.73 -0.29 27.15
N THR A 416 -5.02 0.83 27.26
CA THR A 416 -5.52 1.97 28.02
C THR A 416 -6.62 2.66 27.22
N GLN A 417 -7.86 2.51 27.65
CA GLN A 417 -9.00 3.36 27.29
C GLN A 417 -8.74 4.78 27.81
N LEU A 418 -7.73 5.44 27.27
CA LEU A 418 -7.54 6.85 27.54
C LEU A 418 -8.76 7.56 26.96
N PRO A 419 -9.40 8.48 27.71
CA PRO A 419 -10.51 9.25 27.18
C PRO A 419 -10.09 10.05 25.95
N TRP A 420 -8.79 10.33 25.82
CA TRP A 420 -8.18 11.05 24.71
C TRP A 420 -6.96 10.30 24.17
N PRO A 421 -6.75 10.28 22.84
CA PRO A 421 -5.53 9.75 22.26
C PRO A 421 -4.27 10.50 22.75
N SER A 422 -3.13 9.81 22.81
CA SER A 422 -1.87 10.41 23.27
C SER A 422 -1.40 11.50 22.31
N ARG A 423 -1.00 12.68 22.79
CA ARG A 423 -0.50 13.74 21.90
C ARG A 423 0.98 13.62 21.55
N ASN A 424 1.80 13.13 22.49
CA ASN A 424 3.27 13.26 22.42
C ASN A 424 4.01 11.96 22.08
N THR A 425 3.37 10.80 22.22
CA THR A 425 4.07 9.49 22.14
C THR A 425 3.68 8.65 20.94
N ARG A 426 2.91 9.21 20.01
CA ARG A 426 2.30 8.46 18.91
C ARG A 426 2.64 9.02 17.53
N LYS A 427 2.44 8.18 16.52
CA LYS A 427 2.44 8.55 15.11
C LYS A 427 1.26 9.46 14.80
N HIS A 428 1.53 10.53 14.06
CA HIS A 428 0.53 11.43 13.49
C HIS A 428 0.33 11.11 12.02
N TRP A 429 -0.91 10.85 11.60
CA TRP A 429 -1.23 10.44 10.23
C TRP A 429 -1.75 11.59 9.35
N HIS A 430 -2.11 12.73 9.95
CA HIS A 430 -2.44 13.94 9.20
C HIS A 430 -1.19 14.48 8.47
N TYR A 431 -1.39 15.14 7.34
CA TYR A 431 -0.30 15.75 6.58
C TYR A 431 -0.79 16.91 5.74
N LEU A 432 0.17 17.62 5.15
CA LEU A 432 -0.05 18.79 4.34
C LEU A 432 0.51 18.54 2.95
N ILE A 433 -0.24 18.96 1.94
CA ILE A 433 0.25 19.05 0.57
C ILE A 433 0.52 20.52 0.30
N GLU A 434 1.80 20.88 0.36
CA GLU A 434 2.26 22.24 0.07
C GLU A 434 2.32 22.44 -1.45
N GLY A 435 1.50 23.36 -1.93
CA GLY A 435 1.55 23.88 -3.28
C GLY A 435 2.17 25.28 -3.31
N PRO A 436 2.43 25.82 -4.52
CA PRO A 436 3.07 27.13 -4.61
C PRO A 436 2.18 28.30 -4.14
N GLU A 437 0.86 28.15 -4.24
CA GLU A 437 -0.16 29.15 -3.89
C GLU A 437 -1.38 28.51 -3.19
N HIS A 438 -1.26 27.25 -2.81
CA HIS A 438 -2.33 26.47 -2.20
C HIS A 438 -1.78 25.50 -1.18
N GLU A 439 -2.63 25.07 -0.27
CA GLU A 439 -2.33 24.06 0.73
C GLU A 439 -3.53 23.12 0.84
N VAL A 440 -3.28 21.81 0.82
CA VAL A 440 -4.32 20.82 1.11
C VAL A 440 -4.01 20.21 2.47
N LEU A 441 -4.94 20.36 3.41
CA LEU A 441 -4.86 19.78 4.74
C LEU A 441 -5.58 18.44 4.75
N VAL A 442 -4.85 17.36 4.97
CA VAL A 442 -5.44 16.02 5.12
C VAL A 442 -5.42 15.65 6.59
N LEU A 443 -6.62 15.52 7.16
CA LEU A 443 -6.81 15.30 8.60
C LEU A 443 -7.08 13.82 8.89
N ASP A 444 -6.42 13.33 9.92
CA ASP A 444 -6.66 12.01 10.49
C ASP A 444 -7.84 12.07 11.46
N THR A 445 -9.02 11.70 10.97
CA THR A 445 -10.29 11.79 11.70
C THR A 445 -10.70 10.47 12.35
N ARG A 446 -9.92 9.41 12.17
CA ARG A 446 -10.17 8.09 12.77
C ARG A 446 -9.42 7.94 14.07
N THR A 447 -8.10 8.10 14.03
CA THR A 447 -7.27 7.70 15.18
C THR A 447 -7.15 8.78 16.25
N TRP A 448 -7.64 10.00 15.97
CA TRP A 448 -7.79 11.08 16.95
C TRP A 448 -9.13 11.08 17.68
N ARG A 449 -10.03 10.15 17.35
CA ARG A 449 -11.32 10.03 18.05
C ARG A 449 -11.12 9.71 19.53
N ALA A 450 -11.80 10.48 20.36
CA ALA A 450 -11.83 10.41 21.80
C ALA A 450 -13.23 9.98 22.27
N PHE A 451 -13.30 9.19 23.34
CA PHE A 451 -14.55 8.65 23.89
C PHE A 451 -14.65 8.93 25.40
N PRO A 452 -14.67 10.21 25.84
CA PRO A 452 -14.70 10.57 27.25
C PRO A 452 -16.07 10.35 27.92
N GLY A 453 -17.13 10.21 27.13
CA GLY A 453 -18.50 10.07 27.56
C GLY A 453 -18.96 8.63 27.75
N LEU A 454 -20.28 8.41 27.84
CA LEU A 454 -20.83 7.06 27.84
C LEU A 454 -20.53 6.35 26.50
N PRO A 455 -20.44 5.01 26.46
CA PRO A 455 -20.04 4.29 25.25
C PRO A 455 -20.89 4.52 23.99
N HIS A 456 -22.10 5.07 24.14
CA HIS A 456 -23.03 5.38 23.06
C HIS A 456 -23.02 6.86 22.65
N GLU A 457 -22.24 7.69 23.34
CA GLU A 457 -22.07 9.09 22.97
C GLU A 457 -21.13 9.21 21.76
N PRO A 458 -21.32 10.23 20.91
CA PRO A 458 -20.45 10.47 19.75
C PRO A 458 -18.99 10.67 20.16
N ALA A 459 -18.09 10.30 19.25
CA ALA A 459 -16.67 10.61 19.37
C ALA A 459 -16.41 12.12 19.40
N GLN A 460 -15.38 12.53 20.13
CA GLN A 460 -14.81 13.89 20.09
C GLN A 460 -13.48 13.87 19.31
N LEU A 461 -13.05 15.00 18.76
CA LEU A 461 -11.78 15.16 18.04
C LEU A 461 -10.86 16.17 18.76
#